data_AF-A0A7C1ASS7-F1
#
_entry.id   AF-A0A7C1ASS7-F1
#
_cell.length_a   1.000
_cell.length_b   1.000
_cell.length_c   1.000
_cell.angle_alpha   90.00
_cell.angle_beta   90.00
_cell.angle_gamma   90.00
#
_symmetry.space_group_name_H-M   'P 1'
#
loop_
_entity.id
_entity.type
_entity.pdbx_description
1 polymer ?
#
loop_
_entity_poly.entity_id
_entity_poly.type
_entity_poly.pdbx_seq_one_letter_code
_entity_poly.pdbx_strand_id
1 'polypeptide(L)'
;NTGDWRSERPVLDKEKCINCLQCWIFCPDGAVLVEDEKMAGYDYEHCKGCGICAHVCPVNAIEMIPEDDISGVSIDEFGIKEPPPEI
;
A
#
# COMPACT_ATOMS: atom_id res chain seq x y z
N ASN A 1 14.01 -4.64 10.68
CA ASN A 1 13.03 -3.60 11.08
C ASN A 1 11.72 -4.34 11.39
N THR A 2 10.52 -3.72 11.51
CA THR A 2 9.26 -4.51 11.64
C THR A 2 8.69 -4.96 10.29
N GLY A 3 9.19 -4.41 9.19
CA GLY A 3 8.87 -4.81 7.82
C GLY A 3 9.22 -6.27 7.49
N ASP A 4 10.23 -6.84 8.14
CA ASP A 4 10.62 -8.25 7.96
C ASP A 4 9.53 -9.25 8.41
N TRP A 5 8.45 -8.80 9.05
CA TRP A 5 7.37 -9.65 9.57
C TRP A 5 6.27 -9.95 8.55
N ARG A 6 6.30 -9.32 7.39
CA ARG A 6 5.25 -9.46 6.38
C ARG A 6 5.22 -10.87 5.81
N SER A 7 4.01 -11.42 5.71
CA SER A 7 3.70 -12.50 4.76
C SER A 7 3.11 -11.96 3.46
N GLU A 8 2.44 -10.80 3.54
CA GLU A 8 1.87 -10.06 2.42
C GLU A 8 2.15 -8.57 2.61
N ARG A 9 2.18 -7.80 1.52
CA ARG A 9 2.29 -6.35 1.53
C ARG A 9 1.14 -5.68 0.79
N PRO A 10 0.69 -4.48 1.22
CA PRO A 10 -0.29 -3.72 0.49
C PRO A 10 0.33 -3.06 -0.75
N VAL A 11 -0.37 -3.09 -1.87
CA VAL A 11 -0.06 -2.38 -3.12
C VAL A 11 -1.20 -1.42 -3.42
N LEU A 12 -0.86 -0.14 -3.64
CA LEU A 12 -1.82 0.94 -3.91
C LEU A 12 -2.05 1.11 -5.41
N ASP A 13 -3.31 1.01 -5.82
CA ASP A 13 -3.80 1.47 -7.12
C ASP A 13 -4.23 2.94 -7.01
N LYS A 14 -3.36 3.84 -7.48
CA LYS A 14 -3.59 5.29 -7.45
C LYS A 14 -4.75 5.73 -8.33
N GLU A 15 -5.11 5.00 -9.38
CA GLU A 15 -6.22 5.34 -10.26
C GLU A 15 -7.57 5.14 -9.55
N LYS A 16 -7.66 4.15 -8.66
CA LYS A 16 -8.86 3.90 -7.84
C LYS A 16 -8.91 4.74 -6.56
N CYS A 17 -7.76 5.18 -6.05
CA CYS A 17 -7.69 5.83 -4.75
C CYS A 17 -8.34 7.21 -4.74
N ILE A 18 -9.38 7.38 -3.92
CA ILE A 18 -10.09 8.66 -3.74
C ILE A 18 -9.51 9.55 -2.63
N ASN A 19 -8.32 9.23 -2.11
CA ASN A 19 -7.64 9.96 -1.03
C ASN A 19 -8.51 10.21 0.22
N CYS A 20 -9.36 9.26 0.60
CA CYS A 20 -10.19 9.38 1.81
C CYS A 20 -9.41 9.19 3.14
N LEU A 21 -8.15 8.75 3.06
CA LEU A 21 -7.21 8.56 4.17
C LEU A 21 -7.67 7.61 5.28
N GLN A 22 -8.69 6.77 5.07
CA GLN A 22 -9.07 5.74 6.05
C GLN A 22 -7.93 4.75 6.31
N CYS A 23 -7.21 4.33 5.27
CA CYS A 23 -6.03 3.48 5.40
C CYS A 23 -4.97 4.09 6.33
N TRP A 24 -4.77 5.40 6.28
CA TRP A 24 -3.85 6.14 7.13
C TRP A 24 -4.35 6.19 8.58
N ILE A 25 -5.62 6.57 8.80
CA ILE A 25 -6.22 6.67 10.13
C ILE A 25 -6.24 5.33 10.87
N PHE A 26 -6.51 4.23 10.16
CA PHE A 26 -6.64 2.91 10.75
C PHE A 26 -5.35 2.09 10.79
N CYS A 27 -4.23 2.60 10.26
CA CYS A 27 -2.96 1.89 10.31
C CYS A 27 -2.42 1.89 11.76
N PRO A 28 -2.32 0.72 12.43
CA PRO A 28 -1.87 0.66 13.82
C PRO A 28 -0.38 0.94 13.99
N ASP A 29 0.39 0.83 12.91
CA ASP A 29 1.85 0.99 12.90
C ASP A 29 2.31 2.32 12.26
N GLY A 30 1.37 3.15 11.79
CA GLY A 30 1.72 4.42 11.13
C GLY A 30 2.50 4.27 9.81
N ALA A 31 2.47 3.09 9.20
CA ALA A 31 3.25 2.76 7.99
C ALA A 31 2.62 3.26 6.67
N VAL A 32 1.52 4.00 6.75
CA VAL A 32 0.89 4.62 5.59
C VAL A 32 1.42 6.03 5.42
N LEU A 33 2.00 6.32 4.26
CA LEU A 33 2.58 7.62 3.93
C LEU A 33 1.51 8.57 3.38
N VAL A 34 1.56 9.83 3.78
CA VAL A 34 0.67 10.90 3.30
C VAL A 34 1.50 12.14 3.00
N GLU A 35 1.30 12.72 1.82
CA GLU A 35 1.94 13.96 1.36
C GLU A 35 0.87 14.83 0.68
N ASP A 36 0.85 16.13 0.97
CA ASP A 36 -0.14 17.07 0.42
C ASP A 36 -1.60 16.58 0.54
N GLU A 37 -1.95 16.04 1.71
CA GLU A 37 -3.27 15.47 2.02
C GLU A 37 -3.69 14.28 1.12
N LYS A 38 -2.72 13.67 0.41
CA LYS A 38 -2.94 12.53 -0.47
C LYS A 38 -2.17 11.32 0.02
N MET A 39 -2.76 10.14 -0.19
CA MET A 39 -2.12 8.86 0.12
C MET A 39 -0.85 8.73 -0.72
N ALA A 40 0.33 8.64 -0.12
CA ALA A 40 1.63 8.64 -0.83
C ALA A 40 2.30 7.25 -0.92
N GLY A 41 1.66 6.21 -0.39
CA GLY A 41 2.18 4.83 -0.43
C GLY A 41 2.46 4.31 0.98
N TYR A 42 3.48 3.46 1.10
CA TYR A 42 3.78 2.73 2.33
C TYR A 42 5.25 2.82 2.71
N ASP A 43 5.50 2.94 4.01
CA ASP A 43 6.80 2.66 4.59
C ASP A 43 6.93 1.14 4.83
N TYR A 44 7.60 0.46 3.90
CA TYR A 44 7.87 -0.97 4.01
C TYR A 44 8.96 -1.34 5.02
N GLU A 45 9.63 -0.39 5.66
CA GLU A 45 10.47 -0.71 6.82
C GLU A 45 9.64 -0.94 8.09
N HIS A 46 8.45 -0.33 8.16
CA HIS A 46 7.59 -0.43 9.33
C HIS A 46 6.31 -1.25 9.10
N CYS A 47 5.82 -1.33 7.86
CA CYS A 47 4.61 -2.07 7.51
C CYS A 47 4.70 -3.56 7.85
N LYS A 48 3.80 -4.05 8.72
CA LYS A 48 3.72 -5.47 9.11
C LYS A 48 2.83 -6.33 8.22
N GLY A 49 2.16 -5.75 7.22
CA GLY A 49 1.34 -6.53 6.29
C GLY A 49 0.01 -7.03 6.86
N CYS A 50 -0.56 -6.32 7.86
CA CYS A 50 -1.76 -6.78 8.58
C CYS A 50 -3.07 -6.74 7.78
N GLY A 51 -3.08 -6.14 6.58
CA GLY A 51 -4.27 -6.08 5.72
C GLY A 51 -5.38 -5.08 6.14
N ILE A 52 -5.26 -4.41 7.29
CA ILE A 52 -6.29 -3.46 7.76
C ILE A 52 -6.56 -2.36 6.74
N CYS A 53 -5.50 -1.80 6.13
CA CYS A 53 -5.63 -0.74 5.13
C CYS A 53 -6.45 -1.18 3.90
N ALA A 54 -6.27 -2.43 3.44
CA ALA A 54 -7.06 -3.01 2.36
C ALA A 54 -8.52 -3.23 2.80
N HIS A 55 -8.73 -3.78 4.00
CA HIS A 55 -10.06 -4.05 4.54
C HIS A 55 -10.93 -2.79 4.69
N VAL A 56 -10.34 -1.67 5.15
CA VAL A 56 -11.08 -0.42 5.34
C VAL A 56 -11.22 0.39 4.05
N CYS A 57 -10.57 0.02 2.95
CA CYS A 57 -10.60 0.81 1.72
C CYS A 57 -12.00 0.75 1.07
N PRO A 58 -12.76 1.88 1.00
CA PRO A 58 -14.14 1.84 0.51
C PRO A 58 -14.25 1.62 -1.00
N VAL A 59 -13.12 1.76 -1.73
CA VAL A 59 -13.05 1.68 -3.19
C VAL A 59 -12.12 0.57 -3.67
N ASN A 60 -11.68 -0.32 -2.77
CA ASN A 60 -10.77 -1.44 -3.08
C ASN A 60 -9.55 -1.01 -3.89
N ALA A 61 -8.94 0.13 -3.53
CA ALA A 61 -7.74 0.65 -4.16
C ALA A 61 -6.44 0.03 -3.63
N ILE A 62 -6.53 -0.91 -2.67
CA ILE A 62 -5.38 -1.54 -2.03
C ILE A 62 -5.53 -3.04 -2.15
N GLU A 63 -4.54 -3.69 -2.76
CA GLU A 63 -4.46 -5.14 -2.89
C GLU A 63 -3.38 -5.67 -1.96
N MET A 64 -3.62 -6.80 -1.28
CA MET A 64 -2.59 -7.49 -0.49
C MET A 64 -1.92 -8.52 -1.39
N ILE A 65 -0.60 -8.41 -1.54
CA ILE A 65 0.22 -9.28 -2.39
C ILE A 65 1.15 -10.10 -1.50
N PRO A 66 1.20 -11.43 -1.63
CA PRO A 66 2.19 -12.26 -0.94
C PRO A 66 3.63 -11.79 -1.22
N GLU A 67 4.48 -11.81 -0.19
CA GLU A 67 5.89 -11.41 -0.32
C GLU A 67 6.63 -12.24 -1.38
N ASP A 68 6.28 -13.53 -1.51
CA ASP A 68 6.87 -14.42 -2.53
C ASP A 68 6.45 -14.04 -3.96
N ASP A 69 5.29 -13.40 -4.13
CA ASP A 69 4.71 -13.04 -5.43
C ASP A 69 5.08 -11.62 -5.88
N ILE A 70 5.69 -10.81 -5.02
CA ILE A 70 5.92 -9.38 -5.30
C ILE A 70 6.81 -9.14 -6.52
N SER A 71 7.71 -10.07 -6.81
CA SER A 71 8.58 -10.00 -8.01
C SER A 71 7.81 -10.00 -9.33
N GLY A 72 6.53 -10.45 -9.31
CA GLY A 72 5.63 -10.43 -10.46
C GLY A 72 4.75 -9.18 -10.57
N VAL A 73 4.88 -8.23 -9.64
CA VAL A 73 4.07 -7.00 -9.60
C VAL A 73 4.97 -5.79 -9.82
N SER A 74 4.62 -4.93 -10.78
CA SER A 74 5.31 -3.66 -11.01
C SER A 74 4.74 -2.61 -10.07
N ILE A 75 5.60 -2.15 -9.16
CA ILE A 75 5.32 -1.11 -8.16
C ILE A 75 6.56 -0.23 -8.02
N ASP A 76 6.34 1.03 -7.64
CA ASP A 76 7.42 1.89 -7.19
C ASP A 76 7.90 1.50 -5.78
N GLU A 77 8.92 2.22 -5.30
CA GLU A 77 9.51 2.02 -3.97
C GLU A 77 8.55 2.26 -2.79
N PHE A 78 7.42 2.94 -3.02
CA PHE A 78 6.39 3.21 -2.02
C PHE A 78 5.20 2.26 -2.13
N GLY A 79 5.27 1.23 -2.99
CA GLY A 79 4.19 0.27 -3.13
C GLY A 79 3.02 0.78 -3.96
N ILE A 80 3.24 1.79 -4.81
CA ILE A 80 2.24 2.28 -5.75
C ILE A 80 2.41 1.50 -7.04
N LYS A 81 1.31 0.95 -7.57
CA LYS A 81 1.29 0.33 -8.89
C LYS A 81 1.80 1.33 -9.92
N GLU A 82 2.91 1.03 -10.59
CA GLU A 82 3.38 1.84 -11.70
C GLU A 82 2.31 1.78 -12.82
N PRO A 83 2.13 2.85 -13.61
CA PRO A 83 1.33 2.70 -14.81
C PRO A 83 1.95 1.58 -15.66
N PRO A 84 1.15 0.76 -16.38
CA PRO A 84 1.72 0.04 -17.50
C PRO A 84 2.48 1.05 -18.38
N PRO A 85 3.67 0.72 -18.91
CA PRO A 85 4.43 1.65 -19.72
C PRO A 85 3.57 2.19 -20.86
N GLU A 86 3.57 3.52 -21.04
CA GLU A 86 2.92 4.17 -22.18
C GLU A 86 3.52 3.65 -23.50
N ILE A 87 2.66 3.18 -24.40
CA ILE A 87 2.79 3.36 -25.85
C ILE A 87 1.44 3.75 -26.43
#